data_AF-A0A7X9EX55-F1
#
_entry.id   AF-A0A7X9EX55-F1
#
_cell.length_a   1.000
_cell.length_b   1.000
_cell.length_c   1.000
_cell.angle_alpha   90.00
_cell.angle_beta   90.00
_cell.angle_gamma   90.00
#
_symmetry.space_group_name_H-M   'P 1'
#
loop_
_entity.id
_entity.type
_entity.pdbx_description
1 polymer ?
#
loop_
_entity_poly.entity_id
_entity_poly.type
_entity_poly.pdbx_seq_one_letter_code
_entity_poly.pdbx_strand_id
1 'polypeptide(L)'
;MIDWDSKRKKIYDDTVNLILNLHLQKNILTKEEMHCLLSILDLVMMGKDDCGLVSLLREWEGSHPDKELRDIVHATLVNMDFSDLLSQTRNIDTIRDLLRYNKSLRD
;
A
#
# COMPACT_ATOMS: atom_id res chain seq x y z
N MET A 1 23.81 -15.60 -16.21
CA MET A 1 23.45 -15.34 -14.80
C MET A 1 22.66 -14.05 -14.79
N ILE A 2 21.35 -14.08 -14.49
CA ILE A 2 20.54 -12.86 -14.44
C ILE A 2 20.97 -12.10 -13.20
N ASP A 3 21.47 -10.88 -13.38
CA ASP A 3 21.77 -9.97 -12.29
C ASP A 3 20.44 -9.53 -11.65
N TRP A 4 20.13 -10.16 -10.52
CA TRP A 4 18.90 -9.92 -9.77
C TRP A 4 18.80 -8.48 -9.26
N ASP A 5 19.93 -7.83 -9.00
CA ASP A 5 19.96 -6.44 -8.53
C ASP A 5 19.61 -5.48 -9.67
N SER A 6 20.14 -5.72 -10.87
CA SER A 6 19.76 -4.97 -12.08
C SER A 6 18.27 -5.12 -12.41
N LYS A 7 17.71 -6.33 -12.26
CA LYS A 7 16.27 -6.56 -12.47
C LYS A 7 15.41 -5.84 -11.43
N ARG A 8 15.78 -5.90 -10.14
CA ARG A 8 15.07 -5.19 -9.07
C ARG A 8 15.11 -3.69 -9.28
N LYS A 9 16.28 -3.14 -9.61
CA LYS A 9 16.43 -1.71 -9.91
C LYS A 9 15.52 -1.27 -11.05
N LYS A 10 15.49 -2.05 -12.15
CA LYS A 10 14.60 -1.76 -13.28
C LYS A 10 13.12 -1.71 -12.86
N ILE A 11 12.66 -2.69 -12.09
CA ILE A 11 11.27 -2.73 -11.60
C ILE A 11 10.97 -1.51 -10.72
N TYR A 12 11.90 -1.14 -9.84
CA TYR A 12 11.78 0.06 -9.01
C TYR A 12 11.63 1.31 -9.88
N ASP A 13 12.58 1.56 -10.79
CA ASP A 13 12.60 2.74 -11.65
C ASP A 13 11.34 2.81 -12.53
N ASP A 14 10.92 1.69 -13.13
CA ASP A 14 9.71 1.61 -13.96
C ASP A 14 8.45 1.92 -13.13
N THR A 15 8.38 1.44 -11.89
CA THR A 15 7.22 1.66 -11.00
C THR A 15 7.17 3.10 -10.48
N VAL A 16 8.31 3.69 -10.10
CA VAL A 16 8.41 5.10 -9.72
C VAL A 16 7.93 5.99 -10.87
N ASN A 17 8.42 5.74 -12.09
CA ASN A 17 8.02 6.49 -13.27
C ASN A 17 6.52 6.39 -13.55
N LEU A 18 5.92 5.21 -13.37
CA LEU A 18 4.47 5.03 -13.49
C LEU A 18 3.71 5.88 -12.46
N ILE A 19 4.11 5.83 -11.18
CA ILE A 19 3.47 6.60 -10.11
C ILE A 19 3.59 8.12 -10.38
N LEU A 20 4.78 8.59 -10.77
CA LEU A 20 5.01 10.00 -11.10
C LEU A 20 4.20 10.45 -12.32
N ASN A 21 4.07 9.61 -13.35
CA ASN A 21 3.24 9.92 -14.52
C ASN A 21 1.76 10.05 -14.12
N LEU A 22 1.25 9.14 -13.29
CA LEU A 22 -0.13 9.18 -12.79
C LEU A 22 -0.43 10.45 -11.99
N HIS A 23 0.54 10.96 -11.23
CA HIS A 23 0.41 12.22 -10.51
C HIS A 23 0.62 13.45 -11.41
N LEU A 24 1.79 13.59 -12.03
CA LEU A 24 2.22 14.82 -12.70
C LEU A 24 1.56 15.06 -14.06
N GLN A 25 1.36 14.01 -14.85
CA GLN A 25 0.85 14.16 -16.22
C GLN A 25 -0.64 13.89 -16.30
N LYS A 26 -1.13 12.88 -15.56
CA LYS A 26 -2.53 12.45 -15.64
C LYS A 26 -3.42 13.07 -14.56
N ASN A 27 -2.84 13.63 -13.49
CA ASN A 27 -3.57 14.20 -12.36
C ASN A 27 -4.62 13.22 -11.77
N ILE A 28 -4.30 11.92 -11.78
CA ILE A 28 -5.16 10.84 -11.26
C ILE A 28 -4.94 10.65 -9.77
N LEU A 29 -3.67 10.76 -9.33
CA LEU A 29 -3.29 10.60 -7.93
C LEU A 29 -3.15 11.96 -7.26
N THR A 30 -3.70 12.09 -6.05
CA THR A 30 -3.33 13.19 -5.17
C THR A 30 -1.86 13.07 -4.76
N LYS A 31 -1.34 14.14 -4.16
CA LYS A 31 0.02 14.14 -3.64
C LYS A 31 0.20 13.10 -2.54
N GLU A 32 -0.78 12.96 -1.67
CA GLU A 32 -0.78 12.04 -0.54
C GLU A 32 -0.86 10.58 -1.02
N GLU A 33 -1.70 10.29 -2.01
CA GLU A 33 -1.77 8.96 -2.64
C GLU A 33 -0.46 8.59 -3.33
N MET A 34 0.15 9.54 -4.06
CA MET A 34 1.46 9.34 -4.66
C MET A 34 2.52 9.00 -3.61
N HIS A 35 2.57 9.77 -2.50
CA HIS A 35 3.51 9.50 -1.41
C HIS A 35 3.27 8.15 -0.73
N CYS A 36 2.01 7.77 -0.51
CA CYS A 36 1.65 6.47 0.04
C CYS A 36 2.18 5.34 -0.86
N LEU A 37 1.93 5.41 -2.18
CA LEU A 37 2.39 4.38 -3.13
C LEU A 37 3.92 4.27 -3.22
N LEU A 38 4.63 5.41 -3.22
CA LEU A 38 6.10 5.42 -3.19
C LEU A 38 6.64 4.81 -1.89
N SER A 39 6.01 5.09 -0.75
CA SER A 39 6.41 4.54 0.53
C SER A 39 6.24 3.02 0.59
N ILE A 40 5.13 2.49 0.05
CA ILE A 40 4.90 1.05 -0.08
C ILE A 40 5.95 0.43 -1.01
N LEU A 41 6.26 1.06 -2.14
CA LEU A 41 7.28 0.59 -3.07
C LEU A 41 8.65 0.49 -2.38
N ASP A 42 9.05 1.52 -1.62
CA ASP A 42 10.29 1.52 -0.87
C ASP A 42 10.33 0.41 0.19
N LEU A 43 9.24 0.19 0.92
CA LEU A 43 9.14 -0.92 1.89
C LEU A 43 9.40 -2.28 1.24
N VAL A 44 8.69 -2.55 0.13
CA VAL A 44 8.78 -3.83 -0.59
C VAL A 44 10.16 -4.04 -1.21
N MET A 45 10.73 -3.00 -1.82
CA MET A 45 11.96 -3.12 -2.62
C MET A 45 13.23 -3.06 -1.79
N MET A 46 13.22 -2.34 -0.67
CA MET A 46 14.37 -2.24 0.23
C MET A 46 14.45 -3.40 1.24
N GLY A 47 13.48 -4.32 1.25
CA GLY A 47 13.43 -5.42 2.20
C GLY A 47 13.37 -4.94 3.65
N LYS A 48 12.76 -3.77 3.88
CA LYS A 48 12.46 -3.29 5.22
C LYS A 48 11.42 -4.22 5.85
N ASP A 49 11.49 -4.38 7.17
CA ASP A 49 10.63 -5.28 7.91
C ASP A 49 9.16 -4.93 7.63
N ASP A 50 8.50 -5.77 6.84
CA ASP A 50 7.08 -5.61 6.51
C ASP A 50 6.32 -6.05 7.75
N CYS A 51 5.82 -5.08 8.52
CA CYS A 51 4.97 -5.29 9.70
C CYS A 51 3.59 -5.94 9.37
N GLY A 52 3.52 -6.66 8.26
CA GLY A 52 2.35 -7.37 7.75
C GLY A 52 1.53 -6.54 6.77
N LEU A 53 2.01 -5.39 6.31
CA LEU A 53 1.31 -4.53 5.37
C LEU A 53 1.12 -5.21 4.02
N VAL A 54 2.16 -5.86 3.46
CA VAL A 54 2.02 -6.51 2.14
C VAL A 54 1.03 -7.66 2.22
N SER A 55 1.06 -8.45 3.31
CA SER A 55 0.09 -9.51 3.56
C SER A 55 -1.32 -8.96 3.67
N LEU A 56 -1.50 -7.87 4.42
CA LEU A 56 -2.79 -7.18 4.57
C LEU A 56 -3.34 -6.66 3.23
N LEU A 57 -2.50 -6.06 2.39
CA LEU A 57 -2.91 -5.55 1.08
C LEU A 57 -3.35 -6.69 0.13
N ARG A 58 -2.74 -7.87 0.23
CA ARG A 58 -3.17 -9.06 -0.52
C ARG A 58 -4.52 -9.59 -0.02
N GLU A 59 -4.73 -9.60 1.29
CA GLU A 59 -6.04 -9.95 1.87
C GLU A 59 -7.13 -8.97 1.43
N TRP A 60 -6.80 -7.68 1.43
CA TRP A 60 -7.67 -6.61 0.97
C TRP A 60 -8.12 -6.79 -0.48
N GLU A 61 -7.20 -7.11 -1.40
CA GLU A 61 -7.50 -7.33 -2.82
C GLU A 61 -8.58 -8.40 -3.04
N GLY A 62 -8.57 -9.47 -2.24
CA GLY A 62 -9.57 -10.54 -2.30
C GLY A 62 -10.88 -10.26 -1.58
N SER A 63 -10.95 -9.22 -0.75
CA SER A 63 -12.07 -8.99 0.19
C SER A 63 -13.34 -8.38 -0.42
N HIS A 64 -13.28 -7.93 -1.68
CA HIS A 64 -14.38 -7.28 -2.41
C HIS A 64 -15.19 -6.28 -1.56
N PRO A 65 -14.54 -5.32 -0.91
CA PRO A 65 -15.15 -4.46 0.11
C PRO A 65 -16.19 -3.53 -0.50
N ASP A 66 -17.22 -3.19 0.28
CA ASP A 66 -18.18 -2.16 -0.10
C ASP A 66 -17.50 -0.77 -0.19
N LYS A 67 -18.29 0.24 -0.56
CA LYS A 67 -17.75 1.59 -0.77
C LYS A 67 -17.25 2.21 0.54
N GLU A 68 -18.01 2.07 1.62
CA GLU A 68 -17.69 2.72 2.90
C GLU A 68 -16.37 2.18 3.46
N LEU A 69 -16.23 0.86 3.51
CA LEU A 69 -15.01 0.23 3.96
C LEU A 69 -13.81 0.60 3.09
N ARG A 70 -14.01 0.70 1.77
CA ARG A 70 -12.97 1.13 0.83
C ARG A 70 -12.49 2.54 1.11
N ASP A 71 -13.42 3.45 1.37
CA ASP A 71 -13.10 4.85 1.68
C ASP A 71 -12.34 4.95 3.02
N ILE A 72 -12.72 4.16 4.03
CA ILE A 72 -12.02 4.12 5.33
C ILE A 72 -10.60 3.56 5.18
N VAL A 73 -10.43 2.43 4.48
CA VAL A 73 -9.12 1.81 4.28
C VAL A 73 -8.21 2.71 3.45
N HIS A 74 -8.74 3.34 2.41
CA HIS A 74 -8.02 4.33 1.61
C HIS A 74 -7.53 5.49 2.49
N ALA A 75 -8.42 6.13 3.25
CA ALA A 75 -8.06 7.23 4.13
C ALA A 75 -7.01 6.81 5.18
N THR A 76 -7.11 5.59 5.71
CA THR A 76 -6.15 5.05 6.69
C THR A 76 -4.76 4.86 6.07
N LEU A 77 -4.68 4.27 4.87
CA LEU A 77 -3.41 4.05 4.18
C LEU A 77 -2.74 5.37 3.78
N VAL A 78 -3.50 6.30 3.21
CA VAL A 78 -2.98 7.57 2.70
C VAL A 78 -2.46 8.47 3.84
N ASN A 79 -3.04 8.38 5.03
CA ASN A 79 -2.59 9.13 6.22
C ASN A 79 -1.61 8.35 7.11
N MET A 80 -1.23 7.13 6.75
CA MET A 80 -0.28 6.33 7.51
C MET A 80 1.11 6.99 7.46
N ASP A 81 1.76 7.09 8.62
CA ASP A 81 3.17 7.50 8.68
C ASP A 81 4.08 6.28 8.49
N PHE A 82 4.56 6.12 7.26
CA PHE A 82 5.47 5.02 6.87
C PHE A 82 6.88 5.16 7.46
N SER A 83 7.20 6.26 8.13
CA SER A 83 8.46 6.44 8.86
C SER A 83 8.37 6.03 10.34
N ASP A 84 7.16 5.88 10.89
CA ASP A 84 6.90 5.47 12.26
C ASP A 84 6.34 4.04 12.33
N LEU A 85 7.07 3.13 12.97
CA LEU A 85 6.68 1.73 13.13
C LEU A 85 5.42 1.56 14.00
N LEU A 86 5.22 2.45 15.00
CA LEU A 86 4.03 2.40 15.85
C LEU A 86 2.79 2.83 15.06
N SER A 87 2.90 3.89 14.26
CA SER A 87 1.86 4.31 13.31
C SER A 87 1.52 3.17 12.34
N GLN A 88 2.51 2.55 11.70
CA GLN A 88 2.29 1.44 10.78
C GLN A 88 1.53 0.28 11.43
N THR A 89 2.02 -0.21 12.58
CA THR A 89 1.40 -1.32 13.31
C THR A 89 -0.07 -1.03 13.64
N ARG A 90 -0.36 0.15 14.21
CA ARG A 90 -1.73 0.54 14.60
C ARG A 90 -2.69 0.64 13.41
N ASN A 91 -2.23 1.25 12.32
CA ASN A 91 -3.04 1.41 11.11
C ASN A 91 -3.28 0.04 10.44
N ILE A 92 -2.29 -0.84 10.41
CA ILE A 92 -2.41 -2.20 9.90
C ILE A 92 -3.41 -3.01 10.75
N ASP A 93 -3.33 -2.95 12.07
CA ASP A 93 -4.27 -3.62 12.96
C ASP A 93 -5.70 -3.12 12.76
N THR A 94 -5.87 -1.80 12.61
CA THR A 94 -7.17 -1.18 12.31
C THR A 94 -7.77 -1.72 11.02
N ILE A 95 -7.00 -1.73 9.92
CA ILE A 95 -7.48 -2.25 8.63
C ILE A 95 -7.79 -3.76 8.73
N ARG A 96 -7.00 -4.53 9.48
CA ARG A 96 -7.24 -5.96 9.68
C ARG A 96 -8.55 -6.23 10.42
N ASP A 97 -8.85 -5.45 11.45
CA ASP A 97 -10.10 -5.57 12.19
C ASP A 97 -11.30 -5.22 11.32
N LEU A 98 -11.18 -4.17 10.50
CA LEU A 98 -12.21 -3.80 9.52
C LEU A 98 -12.44 -4.90 8.47
N LEU A 99 -11.39 -5.54 7.98
CA LEU A 99 -11.49 -6.66 7.05
C LEU A 99 -12.19 -7.88 7.67
N ARG A 100 -11.87 -8.21 8.93
CA ARG A 100 -12.54 -9.28 9.68
C ARG A 100 -14.01 -8.98 9.88
N TYR A 101 -14.34 -7.74 10.24
CA TYR A 101 -15.72 -7.29 10.37
C TYR A 101 -16.49 -7.46 9.06
N ASN A 102 -15.94 -7.00 7.93
CA ASN A 102 -16.56 -7.18 6.61
C ASN A 102 -16.79 -8.64 6.24
N LYS A 103 -15.85 -9.53 6.59
CA LYS A 103 -16.03 -10.97 6.39
C LYS A 103 -17.19 -11.51 7.22
N SER A 104 -17.29 -11.13 8.50
CA SER A 104 -18.37 -11.57 9.39
C SER A 104 -19.77 -11.10 8.97
N LEU A 105 -19.88 -10.05 8.17
CA LEU A 105 -21.15 -9.59 7.61
C LEU A 105 -21.59 -10.41 6.38
N ARG A 106 -20.70 -11.22 5.80
CA ARG A 106 -20.93 -11.99 4.58
C ARG A 106 -21.09 -13.49 4.83
N ASP A 107 -20.59 -13.96 5.97
CA ASP A 107 -20.76 -15.32 6.48
C ASP A 107 -22.12 -15.47 7.19
#